data_AF-A0AA85JB44-F1
#
_entry.id   AF-A0AA85JB44-F1
#
_cell.length_a   1.000
_cell.length_b   1.000
_cell.length_c   1.000
_cell.angle_alpha   90.00
_cell.angle_beta   90.00
_cell.angle_gamma   90.00
#
_symmetry.space_group_name_H-M   'P 1'
#
loop_
_entity.id
_entity.type
_entity.pdbx_description
1 polymer ?
#
loop_
_entity_poly.entity_id
_entity_poly.type
_entity_poly.pdbx_seq_one_letter_code
_entity_poly.pdbx_strand_id
1 'polypeptide(L)' 'DVNIRLTIARCLNNLIRLPEQVVNRHRDITVLPVLDQLVDDPNRFVRIEAVRARNLWLI' A
#
# COMPACT_ATOMS: atom_id res chain seq x y z
N ASP A 1 -8.96 4.86 -12.28
CA ASP A 1 -9.29 6.16 -11.67
C ASP A 1 -8.21 6.55 -10.67
N VAL A 2 -7.74 7.81 -10.70
CA VAL A 2 -6.66 8.29 -9.80
C VAL A 2 -7.09 8.30 -8.34
N ASN A 3 -8.34 8.70 -8.05
CA ASN A 3 -8.86 8.77 -6.68
C ASN A 3 -8.99 7.38 -6.07
N ILE A 4 -9.38 6.37 -6.87
CA ILE A 4 -9.43 4.98 -6.41
C ILE A 4 -8.04 4.50 -6.00
N ARG A 5 -7.03 4.67 -6.85
CA ARG A 5 -5.65 4.21 -6.56
C ARG A 5 -5.04 4.95 -5.37
N LEU A 6 -5.29 6.25 -5.26
CA LEU A 6 -4.89 7.04 -4.11
C LEU A 6 -5.56 6.53 -2.82
N THR A 7 -6.85 6.21 -2.88
CA THR A 7 -7.61 5.65 -1.76
C THR A 7 -7.05 4.29 -1.34
N ILE A 8 -6.72 3.41 -2.30
CA ILE A 8 -6.09 2.12 -2.02
C ILE A 8 -4.79 2.31 -1.22
N ALA A 9 -3.88 3.16 -1.70
CA ALA A 9 -2.60 3.42 -1.00
C ALA A 9 -2.83 3.94 0.43
N ARG A 10 -3.78 4.86 0.62
CA ARG A 10 -4.15 5.39 1.94
C ARG A 10 -4.77 4.34 2.87
N CYS A 11 -5.61 3.45 2.33
CA CYS A 11 -6.17 2.36 3.12
C CYS A 11 -5.06 1.39 3.56
N LEU A 12 -4.15 1.03 2.66
CA LEU A 12 -3.01 0.16 2.98
C LEU A 12 -2.08 0.78 4.04
N ASN A 13 -1.88 2.11 4.03
CA ASN A 13 -1.18 2.83 5.11
C ASN A 13 -1.80 2.61 6.51
N ASN A 14 -3.12 2.40 6.59
CA ASN A 14 -3.83 2.23 7.86
C ASN A 14 -3.98 0.75 8.25
N LEU A 15 -4.13 -0.14 7.28
CA LEU A 15 -4.36 -1.57 7.52
C LEU A 15 -3.18 -2.28 8.20
N ILE A 16 -1.96 -1.77 8.06
CA ILE A 16 -0.78 -2.30 8.77
C ILE A 16 -0.93 -2.25 10.31
N ARG A 17 -1.85 -1.42 10.82
CA ARG A 17 -2.13 -1.29 12.27
C ARG A 17 -3.00 -2.42 12.82
N LEU A 18 -3.54 -3.29 11.96
CA LEU A 18 -4.27 -4.47 12.38
C LEU A 18 -3.31 -5.50 13.01
N PRO A 19 -3.83 -6.45 13.80
CA PRO A 19 -3.00 -7.49 14.41
C PRO A 19 -2.15 -8.23 13.37
N GLU A 20 -0.93 -8.58 13.76
CA GLU A 20 0.08 -9.22 12.89
C GLU A 20 -0.46 -10.48 12.19
N GLN A 21 -1.25 -11.28 12.90
CA GLN A 21 -1.85 -12.51 12.36
C GLN A 21 -2.84 -12.24 11.21
N VAL A 22 -3.40 -11.04 11.14
CA VAL A 22 -4.29 -10.59 10.06
C VAL A 22 -3.47 -10.06 8.90
N VAL A 23 -2.45 -9.24 9.15
CA VAL A 23 -1.69 -8.57 8.08
C VAL A 23 -0.68 -9.49 7.39
N ASN A 24 0.04 -10.35 8.13
CA ASN A 24 1.14 -11.15 7.58
C ASN A 24 0.69 -12.10 6.47
N ARG A 25 -0.50 -12.69 6.59
CA ARG A 25 -1.03 -13.62 5.58
C ARG A 25 -1.29 -12.96 4.21
N HIS A 26 -1.36 -11.63 4.16
CA HIS A 26 -1.65 -10.86 2.95
C HIS A 26 -0.45 -10.02 2.47
N ARG A 27 0.57 -9.85 3.31
CA ARG A 27 1.73 -8.97 3.08
C ARG A 27 2.38 -9.26 1.73
N ASP A 28 2.94 -10.44 1.57
CA ASP A 28 3.78 -10.77 0.40
C ASP A 28 2.96 -11.15 -0.84
N ILE A 29 1.78 -11.72 -0.64
CA ILE A 29 0.95 -12.24 -1.73
C ILE A 29 0.01 -11.20 -2.35
N THR A 30 -0.30 -10.11 -1.64
CA THR A 30 -1.32 -9.15 -2.07
C THR A 30 -0.88 -7.72 -1.87
N VAL A 31 -0.47 -7.35 -0.66
CA VAL A 31 -0.24 -5.94 -0.33
C VAL A 31 1.02 -5.40 -0.99
N LEU A 32 2.16 -6.08 -0.83
CA LEU A 32 3.43 -5.64 -1.44
C LEU A 32 3.35 -5.59 -2.97
N PRO A 33 2.80 -6.60 -3.69
CA PRO A 33 2.62 -6.50 -5.14
C PRO A 33 1.76 -5.32 -5.61
N VAL A 34 0.66 -5.03 -4.89
CA VAL A 34 -0.18 -3.86 -5.19
C VAL A 34 0.60 -2.56 -4.97
N LEU A 35 1.36 -2.47 -3.88
CA LEU A 35 2.15 -1.28 -3.58
C LEU A 35 3.29 -1.08 -4.58
N ASP A 36 3.97 -2.14 -5.01
CA ASP A 36 4.99 -2.08 -6.05
C ASP A 36 4.43 -1.47 -7.35
N GLN A 37 3.24 -1.89 -7.78
CA GLN A 37 2.57 -1.31 -8.95
C GLN A 37 2.24 0.19 -8.77
N LEU A 38 1.82 0.59 -7.55
CA LEU A 38 1.42 1.96 -7.27
C LEU A 38 2.61 2.91 -7.06
N VAL A 39 3.81 2.40 -6.73
CA VAL A 39 5.04 3.21 -6.66
C VAL A 39 5.40 3.78 -8.03
N ASP A 40 5.07 3.07 -9.11
CA ASP A 40 5.31 3.51 -10.49
C ASP A 40 4.10 4.25 -11.12
N ASP A 41 3.08 4.61 -10.32
CA ASP A 41 1.86 5.27 -10.84
C ASP A 41 2.20 6.60 -11.56
N PRO A 42 1.55 6.94 -12.69
CA PRO A 42 1.79 8.22 -13.36
C PRO A 42 1.45 9.44 -12.49
N ASN A 43 0.53 9.32 -11.54
CA ASN A 43 0.15 10.40 -10.64
C ASN A 43 1.07 10.49 -9.41
N ARG A 44 1.67 11.68 -9.21
CA ARG A 44 2.59 11.94 -8.09
C ARG A 44 1.99 11.66 -6.71
N PHE A 45 0.72 11.99 -6.48
CA PHE A 45 0.10 11.81 -5.16
C PHE A 45 -0.09 10.34 -4.84
N VAL A 46 -0.43 9.52 -5.84
CA VAL A 46 -0.53 8.06 -5.69
C VAL A 46 0.84 7.48 -5.32
N ARG A 47 1.90 7.86 -6.05
CA ARG A 47 3.27 7.40 -5.74
C ARG A 47 3.71 7.73 -4.32
N ILE A 48 3.47 8.96 -3.86
CA ILE A 48 3.85 9.38 -2.49
C ILE A 48 3.18 8.50 -1.44
N GLU A 49 1.87 8.27 -1.56
CA GLU A 49 1.14 7.45 -0.60
C GLU A 49 1.53 5.97 -0.70
N ALA A 50 1.80 5.46 -1.90
CA ALA A 50 2.26 4.09 -2.12
C ALA A 50 3.63 3.82 -1.51
N VAL A 51 4.60 4.73 -1.69
CA VAL A 51 5.94 4.61 -1.09
C VAL A 51 5.85 4.63 0.44
N ARG A 52 5.02 5.51 1.02
CA ARG A 52 4.79 5.55 2.47
C ARG A 52 4.24 4.23 2.98
N ALA A 53 3.20 3.70 2.32
CA ALA A 53 2.60 2.43 2.70
C ALA A 53 3.63 1.30 2.56
N ARG A 54 4.31 1.21 1.43
CA ARG A 54 5.30 0.16 1.17
C ARG A 54 6.37 0.10 2.24
N ASN A 55 6.90 1.24 2.66
CA ASN A 55 7.90 1.29 3.72
C ASN A 55 7.35 0.78 5.07
N LEU A 56 6.10 1.12 5.42
CA LEU A 56 5.46 0.59 6.63
C LEU A 56 5.26 -0.94 6.56
N TRP A 57 4.92 -1.45 5.39
CA TRP A 57 4.74 -2.89 5.15
C TRP A 57 6.06 -3.65 4.95
N LEU A 58 7.23 -3.01 5.00
CA LEU A 58 8.55 -3.63 4.92
C LEU A 58 9.28 -3.69 6.28
N ILE A 59 8.82 -2.93 7.27
CA ILE A 59 9.27 -3.01 8.67
C ILE A 59 8.66 -4.27 9.32
#